data_AF-A0A844C768-F1
#
_entry.id   AF-A0A844C768-F1
#
_cell.length_a   1.000
_cell.length_b   1.000
_cell.length_c   1.000
_cell.angle_alpha   90.00
_cell.angle_beta   90.00
_cell.angle_gamma   90.00
#
_symmetry.space_group_name_H-M   'P 1'
#
loop_
_entity.id
_entity.type
_entity.pdbx_description
1 polymer ?
#
loop_
_entity_poly.entity_id
_entity_poly.type
_entity_poly.pdbx_seq_one_letter_code
_entity_poly.pdbx_strand_id
1 'polypeptide(L)'
;MSDILSRVDGAVAVVTLNRAQKYNALTAEMLDELVSTLKALDGRADVRAIVLFGSPKAFSAGADTGTLASASATTLWRSGFSEKWDRVAEIETPLIAAVSGYALGGGLELALLCDMIIADQSAVFGLPESHIGIIPGAGGTQRLVRAVGKSLAMDMLLSGRRIDAQEALRAGLVSRVTDSLEEQALILANQVAKAAPLAAMMIKKAVAASYEMPLSAGVAYERSLSALIADSEDRSAGLAAFKNKQSPEFKGR
;
A
#
# COMPACT_ATOMS: atom_id res chain seq x y z
N MET A 1 12.81 -9.19 19.54
CA MET A 1 11.68 -8.24 19.48
C MET A 1 11.19 -8.24 18.05
N SER A 2 9.89 -8.17 17.85
CA SER A 2 9.27 -8.16 16.52
C SER A 2 9.51 -6.82 15.83
N ASP A 3 9.85 -6.85 14.53
CA ASP A 3 10.06 -5.66 13.71
C ASP A 3 8.74 -5.16 13.08
N ILE A 4 7.63 -5.89 13.27
CA ILE A 4 6.28 -5.55 12.81
C ILE A 4 5.26 -5.70 13.94
N LEU A 5 4.70 -4.59 14.39
CA LEU A 5 3.61 -4.62 15.37
C LEU A 5 2.27 -4.60 14.64
N SER A 6 1.27 -5.32 15.15
CA SER A 6 -0.10 -5.24 14.65
C SER A 6 -1.13 -5.25 15.78
N ARG A 7 -2.23 -4.55 15.56
CA ARG A 7 -3.45 -4.58 16.40
C ARG A 7 -4.69 -4.41 15.53
N VAL A 8 -5.85 -4.76 16.07
CA VAL A 8 -7.14 -4.58 15.39
C VAL A 8 -8.04 -3.73 16.28
N ASP A 9 -8.49 -2.60 15.73
CA ASP A 9 -9.34 -1.62 16.38
C ASP A 9 -10.68 -1.58 15.62
N GLY A 10 -11.68 -2.32 16.12
CA GLY A 10 -12.94 -2.53 15.40
C GLY A 10 -12.72 -3.32 14.11
N ALA A 11 -13.04 -2.72 12.97
CA ALA A 11 -12.87 -3.32 11.65
C ALA A 11 -11.56 -2.93 10.95
N VAL A 12 -10.71 -2.13 11.59
CA VAL A 12 -9.46 -1.62 11.03
C VAL A 12 -8.29 -2.31 11.72
N ALA A 13 -7.40 -2.92 10.93
CA ALA A 13 -6.11 -3.36 11.44
C ALA A 13 -5.06 -2.27 11.28
N VAL A 14 -4.25 -2.06 12.32
CA VAL A 14 -3.13 -1.14 12.30
C VAL A 14 -1.84 -1.93 12.38
N VAL A 15 -1.00 -1.78 11.36
CA VAL A 15 0.31 -2.42 11.25
C VAL A 15 1.38 -1.34 11.33
N THR A 16 2.43 -1.55 12.12
CA THR A 16 3.50 -0.57 12.33
C THR A 16 4.86 -1.21 12.09
N LEU A 17 5.63 -0.61 11.18
CA LEU A 17 7.05 -0.90 10.98
C LEU A 17 7.81 -0.44 12.24
N ASN A 18 8.41 -1.38 12.97
CA ASN A 18 8.89 -1.21 14.34
C ASN A 18 10.42 -1.38 14.45
N ARG A 19 11.15 -0.64 13.62
CA ARG A 19 12.62 -0.61 13.63
C ARG A 19 13.12 0.84 13.56
N ALA A 20 12.50 1.72 14.33
CA ALA A 20 12.66 3.18 14.27
C ALA A 20 14.12 3.64 14.47
N GLN A 21 14.90 2.93 15.29
CA GLN A 21 16.33 3.15 15.51
C GLN A 21 17.19 2.95 14.25
N LYS A 22 16.66 2.27 13.23
CA LYS A 22 17.25 2.11 11.90
C LYS A 22 16.38 2.76 10.82
N TYR A 23 15.56 3.75 11.18
CA TYR A 23 14.65 4.43 10.27
C TYR A 23 13.74 3.46 9.49
N ASN A 24 13.36 2.34 10.11
CA ASN A 24 12.57 1.28 9.48
C ASN A 24 13.17 0.76 8.16
N ALA A 25 14.50 0.69 8.08
CA ALA A 25 15.18 0.04 6.97
C ALA A 25 14.76 -1.44 6.89
N LEU A 26 14.31 -1.87 5.71
CA LEU A 26 13.70 -3.17 5.45
C LEU A 26 14.79 -4.24 5.30
N THR A 27 14.76 -5.24 6.18
CA THR A 27 15.53 -6.49 6.00
C THR A 27 14.65 -7.56 5.36
N ALA A 28 15.25 -8.67 4.95
CA ALA A 28 14.50 -9.81 4.44
C ALA A 28 13.55 -10.41 5.48
N GLU A 29 13.99 -10.48 6.74
CA GLU A 29 13.23 -11.01 7.86
C GLU A 29 12.04 -10.10 8.21
N MET A 30 12.26 -8.79 8.23
CA MET A 30 11.19 -7.80 8.45
C MET A 30 10.14 -7.85 7.34
N LEU A 31 10.56 -8.06 6.09
CA LEU A 31 9.63 -8.22 4.97
C LEU A 31 8.84 -9.54 5.06
N ASP A 32 9.46 -10.64 5.48
CA ASP A 32 8.76 -11.90 5.74
C ASP A 32 7.72 -11.75 6.86
N GLU A 33 8.08 -11.08 7.94
CA GLU A 33 7.19 -10.79 9.06
C GLU A 33 6.02 -9.90 8.63
N LEU A 34 6.28 -8.89 7.79
CA LEU A 34 5.25 -8.02 7.24
C LEU A 34 4.27 -8.81 6.36
N VAL A 35 4.78 -9.60 5.41
CA VAL A 35 3.94 -10.43 4.52
C VAL A 35 3.10 -11.41 5.33
N SER A 36 3.69 -12.08 6.33
CA SER A 36 2.97 -13.01 7.19
C SER A 36 1.87 -12.31 7.98
N THR A 37 2.16 -11.13 8.54
CA THR A 37 1.20 -10.32 9.29
C THR A 37 0.04 -9.87 8.38
N LEU A 38 0.34 -9.34 7.19
CA LEU A 38 -0.68 -8.88 6.26
C LEU A 38 -1.57 -10.04 5.79
N LYS A 39 -0.99 -11.20 5.42
CA LYS A 39 -1.78 -12.38 5.02
C LYS A 39 -2.68 -12.90 6.14
N ALA A 40 -2.21 -12.88 7.39
CA ALA A 40 -3.02 -13.29 8.54
C ALA A 40 -4.21 -12.32 8.76
N LEU A 41 -4.00 -11.02 8.55
CA LEU A 41 -5.07 -10.01 8.63
C LEU A 41 -6.03 -10.10 7.43
N ASP A 42 -5.53 -10.41 6.24
CA ASP A 42 -6.33 -10.53 5.02
C ASP A 42 -7.33 -11.70 5.09
N GLY A 43 -6.96 -12.78 5.79
CA GLY A 43 -7.83 -13.93 6.04
C GLY A 43 -8.93 -13.70 7.10
N ARG A 44 -8.97 -12.54 7.75
CA ARG A 44 -9.90 -12.23 8.84
C ARG A 44 -11.14 -11.50 8.35
N ALA A 45 -12.30 -12.13 8.47
CA ALA A 45 -13.57 -11.53 8.08
C ALA A 45 -13.96 -10.27 8.89
N ASP A 46 -13.40 -10.10 10.09
CA ASP A 46 -13.62 -8.92 10.93
C ASP A 46 -12.72 -7.73 10.56
N VAL A 47 -11.64 -7.96 9.78
CA VAL A 47 -10.78 -6.91 9.25
C VAL A 47 -11.32 -6.46 7.89
N ARG A 48 -11.56 -5.16 7.73
CA ARG A 48 -12.15 -4.56 6.52
C ARG A 48 -11.24 -3.51 5.87
N ALA A 49 -10.21 -3.05 6.58
CA ALA A 49 -9.15 -2.19 6.07
C ALA A 49 -7.88 -2.37 6.91
N ILE A 50 -6.72 -2.18 6.29
CA ILE A 50 -5.41 -2.24 6.95
C ILE A 50 -4.71 -0.89 6.74
N VAL A 51 -4.16 -0.32 7.82
CA VAL A 51 -3.31 0.88 7.76
C VAL A 51 -1.90 0.51 8.16
N LEU A 52 -0.94 0.81 7.29
CA LEU A 52 0.49 0.62 7.53
C LEU A 52 1.12 1.95 7.93
N PHE A 53 1.75 1.97 9.10
CA PHE A 53 2.50 3.09 9.64
C PHE A 53 3.99 2.76 9.75
N GLY A 54 4.83 3.79 9.83
CA GLY A 54 6.17 3.67 10.41
C GLY A 54 6.30 4.54 11.66
N SER A 55 7.47 5.16 11.81
CA SER A 55 7.77 6.09 12.90
C SER A 55 7.63 7.55 12.45
N PRO A 56 7.54 8.52 13.36
CA PRO A 56 7.51 9.94 13.01
C PRO A 56 8.72 10.41 12.16
N LYS A 57 9.87 9.75 12.29
CA LYS A 57 11.08 10.10 11.52
C LYS A 57 11.13 9.43 10.14
N ALA A 58 10.51 8.27 10.01
CA ALA A 58 10.52 7.50 8.78
C ALA A 58 9.40 6.47 8.79
N PHE A 59 8.59 6.50 7.74
CA PHE A 59 7.84 5.34 7.29
C PHE A 59 8.80 4.18 7.06
N SER A 60 9.72 4.35 6.10
CA SER A 60 10.88 3.49 5.88
C SER A 60 11.94 4.19 5.03
N ALA A 61 13.20 4.12 5.44
CA ALA A 61 14.33 4.71 4.72
C ALA A 61 14.96 3.79 3.65
N GLY A 62 14.28 2.71 3.25
CA GLY A 62 14.72 1.82 2.17
C GLY A 62 15.19 0.46 2.66
N ALA A 63 15.91 -0.27 1.81
CA ALA A 63 16.48 -1.57 2.17
C ALA A 63 17.69 -1.42 3.10
N ASP A 64 17.89 -2.40 4.00
CA ASP A 64 19.06 -2.43 4.87
C ASP A 64 20.36 -2.59 4.06
N THR A 65 21.28 -1.64 4.22
CA THR A 65 22.53 -1.61 3.44
C THR A 65 23.44 -2.79 3.74
N GLY A 66 23.35 -3.40 4.93
CA GLY A 66 24.10 -4.61 5.26
C GLY A 66 23.61 -5.81 4.45
N THR A 67 22.30 -5.92 4.24
CA THR A 67 21.71 -6.92 3.35
C THR A 67 22.15 -6.71 1.91
N LEU A 68 22.16 -5.46 1.43
CA LEU A 68 22.59 -5.14 0.04
C LEU A 68 24.07 -5.45 -0.20
N ALA A 69 24.95 -5.09 0.73
CA ALA A 69 26.40 -5.23 0.56
C ALA A 69 26.89 -6.70 0.53
N SER A 70 26.12 -7.63 1.12
CA SER A 70 26.50 -9.03 1.25
C SER A 70 25.89 -9.95 0.19
N ALA A 71 24.98 -9.43 -0.64
CA ALA A 71 24.21 -10.24 -1.56
C ALA A 71 24.90 -10.41 -2.92
N SER A 72 25.03 -11.65 -3.39
CA SER A 72 25.44 -11.96 -4.77
C SER A 72 24.22 -12.04 -5.69
N ALA A 73 24.42 -11.88 -7.00
CA ALA A 73 23.34 -12.00 -7.99
C ALA A 73 22.61 -13.36 -7.88
N THR A 74 23.34 -14.46 -7.69
CA THR A 74 22.75 -15.79 -7.54
C THR A 74 22.01 -15.95 -6.20
N THR A 75 22.50 -15.33 -5.13
CA THR A 75 21.81 -15.29 -3.83
C THR A 75 20.47 -14.55 -3.94
N LEU A 76 20.47 -13.37 -4.57
CA LEU A 76 19.26 -12.57 -4.77
C LEU A 76 18.25 -13.29 -5.67
N TRP A 77 18.72 -13.91 -6.76
CA TRP A 77 17.86 -14.70 -7.64
C TRP A 77 17.20 -15.88 -6.92
N ARG A 78 17.93 -16.56 -6.04
CA ARG A 78 17.42 -17.74 -5.32
C ARG A 78 16.60 -17.41 -4.08
N SER A 79 16.75 -16.22 -3.51
CA SER A 79 16.08 -15.87 -2.25
C SER A 79 14.59 -15.59 -2.42
N GLY A 80 14.11 -15.42 -3.66
CA GLY A 80 12.74 -15.05 -3.93
C GLY A 80 12.35 -13.69 -3.33
N PHE A 81 13.35 -12.83 -3.04
CA PHE A 81 13.13 -11.58 -2.30
C PHE A 81 12.22 -10.62 -3.05
N SER A 82 12.32 -10.59 -4.38
CA SER A 82 11.49 -9.74 -5.24
C SER A 82 10.02 -10.17 -5.20
N GLU A 83 9.77 -11.47 -5.20
CA GLU A 83 8.45 -12.10 -5.19
C GLU A 83 7.71 -11.87 -3.87
N LYS A 84 8.41 -11.52 -2.79
CA LYS A 84 7.79 -11.13 -1.52
C LYS A 84 6.99 -9.83 -1.64
N TRP A 85 7.40 -8.93 -2.53
CA TRP A 85 6.68 -7.69 -2.79
C TRP A 85 5.36 -7.94 -3.51
N ASP A 86 5.33 -8.91 -4.41
CA ASP A 86 4.10 -9.32 -5.09
C ASP A 86 3.08 -9.87 -4.07
N ARG A 87 3.54 -10.56 -3.02
CA ARG A 87 2.67 -11.02 -1.93
C ARG A 87 2.03 -9.90 -1.13
N VAL A 88 2.62 -8.71 -1.10
CA VAL A 88 1.99 -7.51 -0.52
C VAL A 88 0.93 -6.96 -1.47
N ALA A 89 1.21 -6.94 -2.79
CA ALA A 89 0.23 -6.55 -3.80
C ALA A 89 -0.98 -7.50 -3.88
N GLU A 90 -0.82 -8.77 -3.50
CA GLU A 90 -1.87 -9.80 -3.49
C GLU A 90 -2.92 -9.60 -2.38
N ILE A 91 -2.65 -8.79 -1.35
CA ILE A 91 -3.57 -8.57 -0.23
C ILE A 91 -4.91 -8.04 -0.74
N GLU A 92 -6.01 -8.72 -0.46
CA GLU A 92 -7.33 -8.36 -1.00
C GLU A 92 -8.02 -7.26 -0.20
N THR A 93 -7.73 -7.20 1.10
CA THR A 93 -8.19 -6.16 2.01
C THR A 93 -7.60 -4.81 1.60
N PRO A 94 -8.39 -3.72 1.59
CA PRO A 94 -7.88 -2.38 1.31
C PRO A 94 -6.70 -2.00 2.23
N LEU A 95 -5.59 -1.58 1.64
CA LEU A 95 -4.32 -1.29 2.31
C LEU A 95 -3.96 0.19 2.13
N ILE A 96 -3.76 0.89 3.24
CA ILE A 96 -3.45 2.34 3.27
C ILE A 96 -2.05 2.52 3.85
N ALA A 97 -1.16 3.19 3.13
CA ALA A 97 0.10 3.67 3.69
C ALA A 97 -0.10 5.05 4.34
N ALA A 98 0.17 5.15 5.63
CA ALA A 98 0.22 6.39 6.38
C ALA A 98 1.68 6.80 6.62
N VAL A 99 2.14 7.79 5.85
CA VAL A 99 3.55 8.15 5.73
C VAL A 99 3.89 9.42 6.52
N SER A 100 4.76 9.27 7.52
CA SER A 100 5.51 10.36 8.16
C SER A 100 6.99 10.25 7.80
N GLY A 101 7.69 11.39 7.75
CA GLY A 101 9.12 11.42 7.52
C GLY A 101 9.55 10.70 6.23
N TYR A 102 10.67 9.99 6.26
CA TYR A 102 11.20 9.34 5.07
C TYR A 102 10.40 8.11 4.60
N ALA A 103 10.00 8.13 3.33
CA ALA A 103 9.66 6.98 2.51
C ALA A 103 10.63 6.95 1.32
N LEU A 104 11.76 6.26 1.48
CA LEU A 104 12.86 6.26 0.52
C LEU A 104 13.15 4.85 0.00
N GLY A 105 13.52 4.75 -1.28
CA GLY A 105 13.86 3.49 -1.93
C GLY A 105 12.77 2.42 -1.74
N GLY A 106 13.16 1.24 -1.24
CA GLY A 106 12.21 0.19 -0.86
C GLY A 106 11.05 0.63 0.07
N GLY A 107 11.22 1.69 0.86
CA GLY A 107 10.14 2.28 1.67
C GLY A 107 9.08 2.99 0.83
N LEU A 108 9.48 3.69 -0.24
CA LEU A 108 8.55 4.24 -1.22
C LEU A 108 7.95 3.13 -2.09
N GLU A 109 8.73 2.12 -2.46
CA GLU A 109 8.20 0.96 -3.20
C GLU A 109 7.13 0.23 -2.39
N LEU A 110 7.29 0.10 -1.07
CA LEU A 110 6.27 -0.41 -0.16
C LEU A 110 5.01 0.46 -0.13
N ALA A 111 5.17 1.78 -0.04
CA ALA A 111 4.03 2.70 -0.06
C ALA A 111 3.28 2.62 -1.40
N LEU A 112 3.98 2.50 -2.52
CA LEU A 112 3.41 2.35 -3.87
C LEU A 112 2.67 1.02 -4.09
N LEU A 113 2.89 0.01 -3.25
CA LEU A 113 2.14 -1.24 -3.25
C LEU A 113 0.79 -1.12 -2.53
N CYS A 114 0.61 -0.10 -1.70
CA CYS A 114 -0.66 0.16 -1.01
C CYS A 114 -1.67 0.79 -1.98
N ASP A 115 -2.96 0.61 -1.71
CA ASP A 115 -4.04 1.14 -2.55
C ASP A 115 -4.16 2.66 -2.45
N MET A 116 -3.81 3.19 -1.28
CA MET A 116 -3.85 4.62 -0.97
C MET A 116 -2.63 5.02 -0.17
N ILE A 117 -2.10 6.20 -0.46
CA ILE A 117 -1.06 6.84 0.35
C ILE A 117 -1.63 8.14 0.93
N ILE A 118 -1.55 8.28 2.24
CA ILE A 118 -1.81 9.52 2.98
C ILE A 118 -0.51 9.92 3.70
N ALA A 119 -0.22 11.22 3.72
CA ALA A 119 1.03 11.74 4.25
C ALA A 119 0.80 12.86 5.25
N ASP A 120 1.76 13.08 6.14
CA ASP A 120 1.87 14.36 6.85
C ASP A 120 2.86 15.32 6.19
N GLN A 121 2.94 16.54 6.71
CA GLN A 121 3.85 17.58 6.20
C GLN A 121 5.33 17.20 6.30
N SER A 122 5.69 16.26 7.17
CA SER A 122 7.08 15.81 7.34
C SER A 122 7.49 14.78 6.29
N ALA A 123 6.53 14.24 5.52
CA ALA A 123 6.79 13.17 4.58
C ALA A 123 7.72 13.61 3.44
N VAL A 124 8.70 12.76 3.14
CA VAL A 124 9.68 12.95 2.07
C VAL A 124 9.79 11.66 1.26
N PHE A 125 9.58 11.77 -0.04
CA PHE A 125 9.49 10.64 -0.98
C PHE A 125 10.67 10.66 -1.97
N GLY A 126 11.25 9.50 -2.27
CA GLY A 126 12.28 9.40 -3.31
C GLY A 126 12.80 7.98 -3.55
N LEU A 127 13.40 7.76 -4.71
CA LEU A 127 14.09 6.53 -5.10
C LEU A 127 15.57 6.83 -5.42
N PRO A 128 16.43 6.99 -4.40
CA PRO A 128 17.82 7.42 -4.56
C PRO A 128 18.81 6.29 -4.91
N GLU A 129 18.33 5.10 -5.28
CA GLU A 129 19.13 3.90 -5.56
C GLU A 129 20.28 4.12 -6.55
N SER A 130 20.08 5.00 -7.53
CA SER A 130 21.09 5.34 -8.53
C SER A 130 22.38 5.91 -7.92
N HIS A 131 22.31 6.58 -6.77
CA HIS A 131 23.48 7.13 -6.06
C HIS A 131 24.32 6.06 -5.35
N ILE A 132 23.78 4.86 -5.16
CA ILE A 132 24.53 3.70 -4.64
C ILE A 132 24.78 2.66 -5.72
N GLY A 133 24.60 3.02 -6.99
CA GLY A 133 24.93 2.18 -8.14
C GLY A 133 23.94 1.03 -8.41
N ILE A 134 22.71 1.13 -7.90
CA ILE A 134 21.66 0.13 -8.13
C ILE A 134 20.40 0.78 -8.70
N ILE A 135 19.40 -0.02 -9.03
CA ILE A 135 18.07 0.45 -9.46
C ILE A 135 17.02 0.01 -8.42
N PRO A 136 15.85 0.67 -8.37
CA PRO A 136 14.73 0.17 -7.57
C PRO A 136 14.36 -1.26 -7.98
N GLY A 137 14.22 -2.14 -6.99
CA GLY A 137 14.10 -3.60 -7.18
C GLY A 137 12.73 -4.18 -6.83
N ALA A 138 11.84 -3.38 -6.23
CA ALA A 138 10.50 -3.78 -5.79
C ALA A 138 9.38 -3.11 -6.64
N GLY A 139 9.71 -2.69 -7.85
CA GLY A 139 8.78 -2.14 -8.83
C GLY A 139 8.64 -0.62 -8.83
N GLY A 140 9.52 0.11 -8.13
CA GLY A 140 9.54 1.58 -8.12
C GLY A 140 9.63 2.20 -9.51
N THR A 141 10.41 1.62 -10.42
CA THR A 141 10.51 2.06 -11.82
C THR A 141 9.20 1.92 -12.60
N GLN A 142 8.30 1.04 -12.16
CA GLN A 142 7.03 0.74 -12.82
C GLN A 142 5.87 1.51 -12.20
N ARG A 143 5.80 1.55 -10.86
CA ARG A 143 4.69 2.17 -10.12
C ARG A 143 4.83 3.67 -10.02
N LEU A 144 6.03 4.20 -9.79
CA LEU A 144 6.23 5.66 -9.70
C LEU A 144 5.84 6.37 -11.00
N VAL A 145 6.27 5.85 -12.15
CA VAL A 145 5.97 6.46 -13.45
C VAL A 145 4.47 6.49 -13.77
N ARG A 146 3.72 5.48 -13.31
CA ARG A 146 2.27 5.42 -13.43
C ARG A 146 1.56 6.39 -12.48
N ALA A 147 2.16 6.67 -11.32
CA ALA A 147 1.61 7.62 -10.35
C ALA A 147 1.85 9.08 -10.73
N VAL A 148 3.08 9.45 -11.11
CA VAL A 148 3.48 10.88 -11.27
C VAL A 148 3.83 11.30 -12.69
N GLY A 149 3.73 10.37 -13.65
CA GLY A 149 4.11 10.58 -15.03
C GLY A 149 5.62 10.52 -15.29
N LYS A 150 5.99 10.42 -16.57
CA LYS A 150 7.36 10.13 -17.03
C LYS A 150 8.40 11.13 -16.54
N SER A 151 8.16 12.43 -16.69
CA SER A 151 9.20 13.44 -16.47
C SER A 151 9.62 13.50 -15.00
N LEU A 152 8.65 13.59 -14.08
CA LEU A 152 8.93 13.66 -12.65
C LEU A 152 9.51 12.34 -12.13
N ALA A 153 8.98 11.19 -12.57
CA ALA A 153 9.54 9.90 -12.18
C ALA A 153 11.01 9.76 -12.60
N MET A 154 11.36 10.17 -13.83
CA MET A 154 12.75 10.11 -14.32
C MET A 154 13.67 11.08 -13.57
N ASP A 155 13.20 12.27 -13.20
CA ASP A 155 13.96 13.20 -12.37
C ASP A 155 14.29 12.57 -11.01
N MET A 156 13.28 12.05 -10.31
CA MET A 156 13.47 11.35 -9.04
C MET A 156 14.39 10.13 -9.14
N LEU A 157 14.21 9.27 -10.15
CA LEU A 157 14.97 8.03 -10.33
C LEU A 157 16.44 8.27 -10.74
N LEU A 158 16.68 9.19 -11.66
CA LEU A 158 18.02 9.42 -12.21
C LEU A 158 18.84 10.39 -11.37
N SER A 159 18.22 11.42 -10.80
CA SER A 159 18.93 12.44 -10.00
C SER A 159 18.92 12.15 -8.50
N GLY A 160 18.17 11.13 -8.07
CA GLY A 160 17.90 10.86 -6.66
C GLY A 160 17.14 11.98 -5.95
N ARG A 161 16.48 12.88 -6.69
CA ARG A 161 15.70 14.00 -6.13
C ARG A 161 14.60 13.44 -5.23
N ARG A 162 14.48 14.07 -4.06
CA ARG A 162 13.39 13.82 -3.12
C ARG A 162 12.35 14.92 -3.28
N ILE A 163 11.09 14.55 -3.11
CA ILE A 163 9.96 15.49 -3.12
C ILE A 163 9.29 15.50 -1.75
N ASP A 164 8.77 16.65 -1.36
CA ASP A 164 7.99 16.80 -0.13
C ASP A 164 6.54 16.33 -0.29
N ALA A 165 5.80 16.28 0.81
CA ALA A 165 4.39 15.86 0.83
C ALA A 165 3.48 16.68 -0.10
N GLN A 166 3.73 17.99 -0.21
CA GLN A 166 2.88 18.88 -1.00
C GLN A 166 3.13 18.73 -2.50
N GLU A 167 4.39 18.55 -2.90
CA GLU A 167 4.74 18.19 -4.27
C GLU A 167 4.21 16.79 -4.63
N ALA A 168 4.35 15.81 -3.73
CA ALA A 168 3.78 14.48 -3.92
C ALA A 168 2.25 14.53 -4.13
N LEU A 169 1.54 15.41 -3.40
CA LEU A 169 0.09 15.61 -3.58
C LEU A 169 -0.22 16.20 -4.95
N ARG A 170 0.49 17.27 -5.35
CA ARG A 170 0.30 17.90 -6.67
C ARG A 170 0.61 16.95 -7.82
N ALA A 171 1.56 16.04 -7.62
CA ALA A 171 1.98 15.04 -8.60
C ALA A 171 1.04 13.82 -8.67
N GLY A 172 0.10 13.66 -7.73
CA GLY A 172 -0.78 12.49 -7.66
C GLY A 172 -0.16 11.25 -7.01
N LEU A 173 1.03 11.37 -6.39
CA LEU A 173 1.67 10.28 -5.65
C LEU A 173 0.93 9.96 -4.34
N VAL A 174 0.45 11.00 -3.65
CA VAL A 174 -0.33 10.85 -2.41
C VAL A 174 -1.73 11.41 -2.61
N SER A 175 -2.71 10.78 -1.95
CA SER A 175 -4.12 11.14 -2.05
C SER A 175 -4.51 12.30 -1.13
N ARG A 176 -3.79 12.45 0.00
CA ARG A 176 -4.09 13.42 1.07
C ARG A 176 -2.81 13.81 1.81
N VAL A 177 -2.75 15.07 2.25
CA VAL A 177 -1.75 15.57 3.21
C VAL A 177 -2.49 16.14 4.42
N THR A 178 -2.02 15.83 5.62
CA THR A 178 -2.68 16.20 6.89
C THR A 178 -1.67 16.59 7.98
N ASP A 179 -2.11 17.34 8.98
CA ASP A 179 -1.31 17.65 10.17
C ASP A 179 -1.52 16.62 11.31
N SER A 180 -2.57 15.80 11.23
CA SER A 180 -2.90 14.73 12.20
C SER A 180 -2.97 13.39 11.46
N LEU A 181 -1.79 12.77 11.22
CA LEU A 181 -1.70 11.59 10.35
C LEU A 181 -2.47 10.39 10.86
N GLU A 182 -2.20 10.00 12.12
CA GLU A 182 -2.81 8.80 12.70
C GLU A 182 -4.34 8.91 12.72
N GLU A 183 -4.86 10.04 13.21
CA GLU A 183 -6.30 10.29 13.26
C GLU A 183 -6.93 10.24 11.86
N GLN A 184 -6.37 10.96 10.89
CA GLN A 184 -6.96 11.03 9.55
C GLN A 184 -6.83 9.71 8.77
N ALA A 185 -5.74 8.96 8.98
CA ALA A 185 -5.57 7.64 8.40
C ALA A 185 -6.59 6.65 8.98
N LEU A 186 -6.84 6.69 10.29
CA LEU A 186 -7.87 5.87 10.93
C LEU A 186 -9.28 6.30 10.52
N ILE A 187 -9.56 7.59 10.36
CA ILE A 187 -10.85 8.08 9.83
C ILE A 187 -11.06 7.53 8.41
N LEU A 188 -10.06 7.63 7.54
CA LEU A 188 -10.12 7.09 6.18
C LEU A 188 -10.35 5.58 6.19
N ALA A 189 -9.58 4.84 6.99
CA ALA A 189 -9.72 3.39 7.09
C ALA A 189 -11.10 2.97 7.59
N ASN A 190 -11.66 3.70 8.58
CA ASN A 190 -13.02 3.46 9.06
C ASN A 190 -14.09 3.82 8.02
N GLN A 191 -13.84 4.80 7.15
CA GLN A 191 -14.73 5.09 6.01
C GLN A 191 -14.69 3.95 4.99
N VAL A 192 -13.50 3.45 4.66
CA VAL A 192 -13.30 2.31 3.75
C VAL A 192 -13.94 1.04 4.32
N ALA A 193 -13.79 0.79 5.63
CA ALA A 193 -14.35 -0.36 6.32
C ALA A 193 -15.88 -0.42 6.33
N LYS A 194 -16.57 0.68 5.99
CA LYS A 194 -18.04 0.70 5.81
C LYS A 194 -18.49 0.15 4.47
N ALA A 195 -17.59 0.00 3.49
CA ALA A 195 -17.93 -0.58 2.20
C ALA A 195 -18.31 -2.06 2.37
N ALA A 196 -19.18 -2.55 1.47
CA ALA A 196 -19.42 -3.99 1.37
C ALA A 196 -18.09 -4.70 1.05
N PRO A 197 -17.66 -5.71 1.82
CA PRO A 197 -16.35 -6.34 1.69
C PRO A 197 -16.06 -6.90 0.31
N LEU A 198 -17.02 -7.63 -0.27
CA LEU A 198 -16.89 -8.14 -1.63
C LEU A 198 -16.80 -6.98 -2.63
N ALA A 199 -17.54 -5.88 -2.43
CA ALA A 199 -17.45 -4.73 -3.33
C ALA A 199 -16.07 -4.06 -3.25
N ALA A 200 -15.53 -3.86 -2.05
CA ALA A 200 -14.21 -3.28 -1.85
C ALA A 200 -13.11 -4.12 -2.53
N MET A 201 -13.16 -5.44 -2.35
CA MET A 201 -12.25 -6.38 -3.01
C MET A 201 -12.36 -6.32 -4.53
N MET A 202 -13.58 -6.31 -5.08
CA MET A 202 -13.78 -6.28 -6.53
C MET A 202 -13.36 -4.93 -7.14
N ILE A 203 -13.59 -3.81 -6.44
CA ILE A 203 -13.09 -2.48 -6.84
C ILE A 203 -11.56 -2.51 -6.92
N LYS A 204 -10.89 -3.02 -5.87
CA LYS A 204 -9.43 -3.15 -5.84
C LYS A 204 -8.91 -3.98 -7.02
N LYS A 205 -9.50 -5.16 -7.26
CA LYS A 205 -9.14 -6.03 -8.40
C LYS A 205 -9.34 -5.35 -9.75
N ALA A 206 -10.46 -4.64 -9.95
CA ALA A 206 -10.74 -3.93 -11.20
C ALA A 206 -9.72 -2.82 -11.47
N VAL A 207 -9.39 -2.02 -10.45
CA VAL A 207 -8.40 -0.93 -10.56
C VAL A 207 -7.01 -1.50 -10.81
N ALA A 208 -6.60 -2.54 -10.11
CA ALA A 208 -5.30 -3.19 -10.34
C ALA A 208 -5.19 -3.70 -11.80
N ALA A 209 -6.25 -4.33 -12.33
CA ALA A 209 -6.27 -4.80 -13.71
C ALA A 209 -6.13 -3.69 -14.76
N SER A 210 -6.49 -2.45 -14.44
CA SER A 210 -6.35 -1.31 -15.38
C SER A 210 -4.89 -1.01 -15.74
N TYR A 211 -3.93 -1.45 -14.92
CA TYR A 211 -2.51 -1.30 -15.19
C TYR A 211 -1.92 -2.42 -16.05
N GLU A 212 -2.66 -3.53 -16.22
CA GLU A 212 -2.22 -4.76 -16.87
C GLU A 212 -3.00 -5.06 -18.16
N MET A 213 -4.13 -4.37 -18.39
CA MET A 213 -5.02 -4.62 -19.51
C MET A 213 -5.26 -3.37 -20.36
N PRO A 214 -5.44 -3.51 -21.70
CA PRO A 214 -6.02 -2.45 -22.51
C PRO A 214 -7.40 -2.04 -22.00
N LEU A 215 -7.76 -0.77 -22.17
CA LEU A 215 -9.00 -0.19 -21.63
C LEU A 215 -10.26 -1.03 -21.92
N SER A 216 -10.44 -1.50 -23.16
CA SER A 216 -11.61 -2.30 -23.54
C SER A 216 -11.67 -3.65 -22.83
N ALA A 217 -10.52 -4.29 -22.59
CA ALA A 217 -10.44 -5.54 -21.83
C ALA A 217 -10.67 -5.29 -20.33
N GLY A 218 -10.11 -4.22 -19.77
CA GLY A 218 -10.36 -3.81 -18.39
C GLY A 218 -11.84 -3.54 -18.11
N VAL A 219 -12.53 -2.83 -19.01
CA VAL A 219 -13.99 -2.59 -18.90
C VAL A 219 -14.79 -3.89 -18.99
N ALA A 220 -14.39 -4.85 -19.83
CA ALA A 220 -15.03 -6.16 -19.89
C ALA A 220 -14.82 -6.98 -18.60
N TYR A 221 -13.62 -6.90 -18.03
CA TYR A 221 -13.30 -7.50 -16.74
C TYR A 221 -14.13 -6.88 -15.60
N GLU A 222 -14.18 -5.55 -15.50
CA GLU A 222 -15.01 -4.83 -14.53
C GLU A 222 -16.48 -5.24 -14.59
N ARG A 223 -17.06 -5.34 -15.79
CA ARG A 223 -18.45 -5.81 -15.97
C ARG A 223 -18.68 -7.21 -15.42
N SER A 224 -17.69 -8.09 -15.57
CA SER A 224 -17.75 -9.45 -15.04
C SER A 224 -17.73 -9.46 -13.51
N LEU A 225 -16.87 -8.64 -12.89
CA LEU A 225 -16.83 -8.48 -11.44
C LEU A 225 -18.12 -7.83 -10.90
N SER A 226 -18.65 -6.82 -11.59
CA SER A 226 -19.91 -6.17 -11.24
C SER A 226 -21.10 -7.10 -11.37
N ALA A 227 -21.10 -8.02 -12.33
CA ALA A 227 -22.13 -9.04 -12.44
C ALA A 227 -22.02 -10.08 -11.32
N LEU A 228 -20.79 -10.49 -10.97
CA LEU A 228 -20.54 -11.47 -9.91
C LEU A 228 -21.10 -11.03 -8.55
N ILE A 229 -20.94 -9.75 -8.19
CA ILE A 229 -21.46 -9.23 -6.91
C ILE A 229 -22.98 -9.08 -6.88
N ALA A 230 -23.68 -9.27 -8.01
CA ALA A 230 -25.13 -9.20 -8.06
C ALA A 230 -25.80 -10.21 -7.13
N ASP A 231 -25.18 -11.37 -6.91
CA ASP A 231 -25.76 -12.44 -6.09
C ASP A 231 -25.36 -12.34 -4.61
N SER A 232 -24.59 -11.33 -4.21
CA SER A 232 -24.19 -11.16 -2.80
C SER A 232 -25.37 -10.74 -1.89
N GLU A 233 -25.34 -11.22 -0.64
CA GLU A 233 -26.25 -10.74 0.41
C GLU A 233 -26.04 -9.24 0.66
N ASP A 234 -24.79 -8.80 0.60
CA ASP A 234 -24.41 -7.41 0.82
C ASP A 234 -25.03 -6.44 -0.20
N ARG A 235 -25.10 -6.81 -1.48
CA ARG A 235 -25.78 -5.96 -2.47
C ARG A 235 -27.25 -5.78 -2.10
N SER A 236 -27.92 -6.88 -1.72
CA SER A 236 -29.33 -6.85 -1.32
C SER A 236 -29.54 -5.98 -0.08
N ALA A 237 -28.69 -6.14 0.94
CA ALA A 237 -28.70 -5.31 2.15
C ALA A 237 -28.46 -3.83 1.86
N GLY A 238 -27.48 -3.52 1.00
CA GLY A 238 -27.14 -2.15 0.58
C GLY A 238 -28.30 -1.45 -0.12
N LEU A 239 -28.94 -2.12 -1.08
CA LEU A 239 -30.10 -1.57 -1.81
C LEU A 239 -31.31 -1.37 -0.89
N ALA A 240 -31.57 -2.31 0.03
CA ALA A 240 -32.64 -2.19 1.01
C ALA A 240 -32.40 -1.01 1.97
N ALA A 241 -31.19 -0.90 2.51
CA ALA A 241 -30.79 0.19 3.41
C ALA A 241 -30.88 1.55 2.71
N PHE A 242 -30.42 1.65 1.46
CA PHE A 242 -30.54 2.86 0.66
C PHE A 242 -32.01 3.28 0.45
N LYS A 243 -32.88 2.34 0.07
CA LYS A 243 -34.32 2.59 -0.09
C LYS A 243 -34.98 3.06 1.20
N ASN A 244 -34.55 2.54 2.34
CA ASN A 244 -35.10 2.85 3.67
C ASN A 244 -34.39 4.01 4.38
N LYS A 245 -33.37 4.63 3.75
CA LYS A 245 -32.51 5.68 4.36
C LYS A 245 -31.88 5.23 5.69
N GLN A 246 -31.41 3.99 5.74
CA GLN A 246 -30.75 3.38 6.89
C GLN A 246 -29.29 3.06 6.54
N SER A 247 -28.47 2.82 7.57
CA SER A 247 -27.12 2.30 7.38
C SER A 247 -27.18 0.80 7.06
N PRO A 248 -26.49 0.31 6.02
CA PRO A 248 -26.41 -1.11 5.73
C PRO A 248 -25.51 -1.83 6.73
N GLU A 249 -25.82 -3.10 6.99
CA GLU A 249 -24.94 -4.03 7.68
C GLU A 249 -24.42 -5.06 6.67
N PHE A 250 -23.11 -5.03 6.41
CA PHE A 250 -22.47 -5.92 5.44
C PHE A 250 -21.74 -7.08 6.12
N LYS A 251 -21.97 -8.30 5.63
CA LYS A 251 -21.43 -9.54 6.16
C LYS A 251 -20.25 -10.06 5.36
N GLY A 252 -20.07 -9.63 4.11
CA GLY A 252 -18.98 -10.08 3.24
C GLY A 252 -19.28 -11.39 2.53
N ARG A 253 -20.54 -11.60 2.13
CA ARG A 253 -21.02 -12.79 1.42
C ARG A 253 -22.19 -12.44 0.51
#